data_AF-A0AAD5XDU2-F1
#
_entry.id   AF-A0AAD5XDU2-F1
#
_cell.length_a   1.000
_cell.length_b   1.000
_cell.length_c   1.000
_cell.angle_alpha   90.00
_cell.angle_beta   90.00
_cell.angle_gamma   90.00
#
_symmetry.space_group_name_H-M   'P 1'
#
loop_
_entity.id
_entity.type
_entity.pdbx_description
1 polymer ?
#
loop_
_entity_poly.entity_id
_entity_poly.type
_entity_poly.pdbx_seq_one_letter_code
_entity_poly.pdbx_strand_id
1 'polypeptide(L)'
;MSKKGSPDEMPDYGTIPMGINGKRKCRDVWMIVLFLAFWCGMWIVANTALKYGSPMSLLLPLDSHGNQCGTSVTYNGVNLANLSYLYYNNPASPTTYTSVCVASCPTSTVVTTTSNYICDYGIVPTSLTLATYTTSFKCAPLIIQSQDVLGRCIPSDATITYFNASALSSQNTLQSILTDSRYSYYTTSTESGHDAQQIVWEYKAAQYGCWICVVLFAIMILITIFMRNKIRIACEVIKETSAAISKMPIITGSFGEYYWTLGDKTANMIKQPVQGSMYRTSRYHLGSIMFGAFLIAIVQTARVILMVFKKMAKKSKMKFLIPLINCCQCYLAWLERLVKWINKNAYIMIAIEGKAFCKSCTSALGLLIRNALKLIAVDLIGDFIIGLSKICITALVVLIFYGFLTWQGQLIHIQFIYVPLIIIGIIAFFISSGFMGVYSLGIDTIFMSFLIDSERNDGSVQHPYYMSESLKNIMHVSNKMREEDQKKKAKRVEPMAMEEY
;
A
#
# COMPACT_ATOMS: atom_id res chain seq x y z
N MET A 1 -12.67 -36.24 -37.60
CA MET A 1 -11.27 -36.66 -37.79
C MET A 1 -10.35 -35.61 -37.19
N SER A 2 -9.82 -35.90 -36.01
CA SER A 2 -8.88 -35.05 -35.26
C SER A 2 -7.47 -35.25 -35.83
N LYS A 3 -6.88 -34.23 -36.47
CA LYS A 3 -5.47 -34.25 -36.82
C LYS A 3 -4.65 -34.04 -35.55
N LYS A 4 -3.95 -35.09 -35.10
CA LYS A 4 -2.87 -35.01 -34.11
C LYS A 4 -1.77 -34.09 -34.69
N GLY A 5 -1.45 -33.01 -33.98
CA GLY A 5 -0.28 -32.19 -34.28
C GLY A 5 1.02 -32.96 -34.01
N SER A 6 2.00 -32.79 -34.88
CA SER A 6 3.35 -33.32 -34.69
C SER A 6 4.10 -32.50 -33.61
N PRO A 7 5.14 -33.06 -32.95
CA PRO A 7 5.89 -32.35 -31.90
C PRO A 7 6.79 -31.21 -32.40
N ASP A 8 6.94 -31.02 -33.71
CA ASP A 8 7.96 -30.14 -34.33
C ASP A 8 7.38 -28.95 -35.11
N GLU A 9 6.09 -28.63 -34.96
CA GLU A 9 5.52 -27.45 -35.61
C GLU A 9 5.96 -26.16 -34.88
N MET A 10 7.08 -25.61 -35.33
CA MET A 10 7.59 -24.29 -34.98
C MET A 10 6.46 -23.26 -35.15
N PRO A 11 6.20 -22.35 -34.18
CA PRO A 11 5.04 -21.47 -34.26
C PRO A 11 5.10 -20.63 -35.53
N ASP A 12 4.03 -20.63 -36.33
CA ASP A 12 3.92 -19.78 -37.53
C ASP A 12 4.02 -18.30 -37.13
N TYR A 13 5.20 -17.73 -37.39
CA TYR A 13 5.53 -16.34 -37.17
C TYR A 13 5.44 -15.61 -38.52
N GLY A 14 4.22 -15.52 -39.05
CA GLY A 14 3.93 -14.89 -40.34
C GLY A 14 4.57 -13.52 -40.57
N THR A 15 4.82 -13.25 -41.86
CA THR A 15 5.50 -12.14 -42.56
C THR A 15 4.90 -10.74 -42.35
N ILE A 16 4.55 -10.38 -41.12
CA ILE A 16 4.13 -9.01 -40.76
C ILE A 16 5.35 -8.28 -40.21
N PRO A 17 5.74 -7.10 -40.73
CA PRO A 17 6.85 -6.32 -40.19
C PRO A 17 6.57 -6.04 -38.71
N MET A 18 7.35 -6.66 -37.82
CA MET A 18 7.19 -6.41 -36.39
C MET A 18 7.83 -5.08 -36.03
N GLY A 19 6.95 -4.13 -35.84
CA GLY A 19 7.08 -3.07 -34.85
C GLY A 19 5.75 -3.00 -34.09
N ILE A 20 5.43 -1.85 -33.53
CA ILE A 20 4.07 -1.62 -33.03
C ILE A 20 3.10 -1.72 -34.20
N ASN A 21 2.44 -2.87 -34.31
CA ASN A 21 1.42 -3.10 -35.32
C ASN A 21 0.39 -1.95 -35.31
N GLY A 22 0.26 -1.24 -36.44
CA GLY A 22 -0.68 -0.13 -36.59
C GLY A 22 -2.15 -0.57 -36.56
N LYS A 23 -2.44 -1.85 -36.88
CA LYS A 23 -3.79 -2.42 -36.89
C LYS A 23 -4.01 -3.38 -35.71
N ARG A 24 -4.18 -2.83 -34.50
CA ARG A 24 -4.53 -3.61 -33.30
C ARG A 24 -6.04 -3.83 -33.23
N LYS A 25 -6.45 -4.99 -32.71
CA LYS A 25 -7.85 -5.31 -32.39
C LYS A 25 -7.95 -5.49 -30.87
N CYS A 26 -9.12 -5.22 -30.29
CA CYS A 26 -9.37 -5.43 -28.88
C CYS A 26 -9.11 -6.90 -28.50
N ARG A 27 -8.43 -7.11 -27.37
CA ARG A 27 -8.10 -8.43 -26.84
C ARG A 27 -8.81 -8.68 -25.53
N ASP A 28 -9.22 -9.94 -25.35
CA ASP A 28 -9.83 -10.44 -24.11
C ASP A 28 -11.04 -9.61 -23.64
N VAL A 29 -11.90 -9.15 -24.58
CA VAL A 29 -13.04 -8.25 -24.31
C VAL A 29 -14.03 -8.85 -23.29
N TRP A 30 -14.18 -10.17 -23.28
CA TRP A 30 -15.03 -10.88 -22.33
C TRP A 30 -14.61 -10.64 -20.86
N MET A 31 -13.33 -10.40 -20.60
CA MET A 31 -12.82 -10.05 -19.27
C MET A 31 -13.22 -8.64 -18.83
N ILE A 32 -13.36 -7.71 -19.79
CA ILE A 32 -13.95 -6.39 -19.53
C ILE A 32 -15.42 -6.55 -19.15
N VAL A 33 -16.17 -7.38 -19.89
CA VAL A 33 -17.59 -7.64 -19.59
C VAL A 33 -17.75 -8.26 -18.20
N LEU A 34 -16.93 -9.26 -17.85
CA LEU A 34 -16.93 -9.88 -16.51
C LEU A 34 -16.62 -8.85 -15.41
N PHE A 35 -15.62 -8.00 -15.63
CA PHE A 35 -15.24 -6.96 -14.68
C PHE A 35 -16.37 -5.94 -14.47
N LEU A 36 -17.01 -5.48 -15.55
CA LEU A 36 -18.15 -4.57 -15.46
C LEU A 36 -19.35 -5.23 -14.76
N ALA A 37 -19.65 -6.49 -15.06
CA ALA A 37 -20.70 -7.25 -14.38
C ALA A 37 -20.45 -7.37 -12.87
N PHE A 38 -19.19 -7.61 -12.48
CA PHE A 38 -18.79 -7.60 -11.06
C PHE A 38 -19.03 -6.23 -10.40
N TRP A 39 -18.64 -5.14 -11.06
CA TRP A 39 -18.89 -3.78 -10.55
C TRP A 39 -20.38 -3.45 -10.43
N CYS A 40 -21.19 -3.86 -11.41
CA CYS A 40 -22.65 -3.76 -11.32
C CYS A 40 -23.18 -4.56 -10.12
N GLY A 41 -22.70 -5.78 -9.90
CA GLY A 41 -23.05 -6.59 -8.73
C GLY A 41 -22.69 -5.91 -7.41
N MET A 42 -21.48 -5.37 -7.29
CA MET A 42 -21.04 -4.62 -6.11
C MET A 42 -21.88 -3.36 -5.87
N TRP A 43 -22.26 -2.66 -6.94
CA TRP A 43 -23.16 -1.51 -6.87
C TRP A 43 -24.55 -1.90 -6.35
N ILE A 44 -25.10 -3.02 -6.83
CA ILE A 44 -26.41 -3.54 -6.37
C ILE A 44 -26.34 -3.91 -4.89
N VAL A 45 -25.29 -4.62 -4.46
CA VAL A 45 -25.09 -4.98 -3.06
C VAL A 45 -24.96 -3.73 -2.19
N ALA A 46 -24.17 -2.75 -2.61
CA ALA A 46 -24.01 -1.49 -1.89
C ALA A 46 -25.35 -0.73 -1.75
N ASN A 47 -26.13 -0.61 -2.82
CA ASN A 47 -27.43 0.05 -2.77
C ASN A 47 -28.44 -0.73 -1.92
N THR A 48 -28.43 -2.05 -1.98
CA THR A 48 -29.27 -2.90 -1.12
C THR A 48 -28.91 -2.69 0.36
N ALA A 49 -27.61 -2.63 0.67
CA ALA A 49 -27.12 -2.36 2.02
C ALA A 49 -27.50 -0.95 2.50
N LEU A 50 -27.48 0.07 1.64
CA LEU A 50 -27.90 1.44 2.01
C LEU A 50 -29.41 1.58 2.14
N LYS A 51 -30.19 0.88 1.31
CA LYS A 51 -31.66 0.97 1.31
C LYS A 51 -32.30 0.24 2.49
N TYR A 52 -31.79 -0.95 2.81
CA TYR A 52 -32.36 -1.79 3.87
C TYR A 52 -31.54 -1.77 5.16
N GLY A 53 -30.27 -1.37 5.10
CA GLY A 53 -29.47 -1.14 6.29
C GLY A 53 -29.72 0.24 6.88
N SER A 54 -29.43 0.39 8.17
CA SER A 54 -29.42 1.67 8.86
C SER A 54 -27.97 2.17 8.92
N PRO A 55 -27.49 2.99 7.95
CA PRO A 55 -26.11 3.49 7.95
C PRO A 55 -25.80 4.30 9.22
N MET A 56 -26.83 4.88 9.84
CA MET A 56 -26.70 5.61 11.11
C MET A 56 -26.25 4.72 12.27
N SER A 57 -26.45 3.40 12.23
CA SER A 57 -25.90 2.48 13.23
C SER A 57 -24.37 2.40 13.21
N LEU A 58 -23.72 2.82 12.12
CA LEU A 58 -22.26 2.89 12.02
C LEU A 58 -21.70 4.25 12.45
N LEU A 59 -22.52 5.31 12.38
CA LEU A 59 -22.11 6.69 12.64
C LEU A 59 -22.49 7.16 14.05
N LEU A 60 -23.66 6.75 14.53
CA LEU A 60 -24.16 7.13 15.85
C LEU A 60 -23.68 6.13 16.91
N PRO A 61 -23.31 6.62 18.11
CA PRO A 61 -22.95 5.74 19.22
C PRO A 61 -24.19 5.07 19.81
N LEU A 62 -23.99 3.84 20.30
CA LEU A 62 -24.99 3.05 21.01
C LEU A 62 -24.72 3.09 22.50
N ASP A 63 -25.78 3.26 23.29
CA ASP A 63 -25.73 3.13 24.74
C ASP A 63 -25.68 1.67 25.21
N SER A 64 -25.54 1.45 26.52
CA SER A 64 -25.49 0.09 27.10
C SER A 64 -26.79 -0.73 26.94
N HIS A 65 -27.89 -0.10 26.55
CA HIS A 65 -29.19 -0.74 26.30
C HIS A 65 -29.45 -0.96 24.80
N GLY A 66 -28.53 -0.53 23.93
CA GLY A 66 -28.64 -0.66 22.48
C GLY A 66 -29.43 0.46 21.79
N ASN A 67 -29.74 1.56 22.48
CA ASN A 67 -30.39 2.71 21.87
C ASN A 67 -29.36 3.63 21.18
N GLN A 68 -29.80 4.32 20.13
CA GLN A 68 -28.96 5.27 19.39
C GLN A 68 -29.09 6.68 19.98
N CYS A 69 -27.96 7.26 20.39
CA CYS A 69 -27.91 8.65 20.82
C CYS A 69 -28.31 9.60 19.68
N GLY A 70 -29.08 10.64 19.96
CA GLY A 70 -29.54 11.64 18.99
C GLY A 70 -30.74 11.20 18.15
N THR A 71 -31.45 10.13 18.54
CA THR A 71 -32.64 9.63 17.85
C THR A 71 -33.88 9.79 18.73
N SER A 72 -35.08 9.90 18.13
CA SER A 72 -36.35 10.09 18.86
C SER A 72 -36.86 8.86 19.62
N VAL A 73 -35.96 7.95 20.01
CA VAL A 73 -36.25 6.80 20.88
C VAL A 73 -36.46 7.32 22.31
N THR A 74 -37.47 6.79 22.99
CA THR A 74 -37.72 7.06 24.41
C THR A 74 -37.49 5.78 25.22
N TYR A 75 -36.58 5.85 26.20
CA TYR A 75 -36.24 4.73 27.07
C TYR A 75 -36.31 5.17 28.54
N ASN A 76 -37.00 4.40 29.38
CA ASN A 76 -37.27 4.73 30.79
C ASN A 76 -37.70 6.20 31.02
N GLY A 77 -38.59 6.71 30.15
CA GLY A 77 -39.14 8.07 30.24
C GLY A 77 -38.22 9.19 29.73
N VAL A 78 -37.02 8.87 29.24
CA VAL A 78 -36.06 9.85 28.68
C VAL A 78 -36.06 9.77 27.16
N ASN A 79 -36.24 10.90 26.48
CA ASN A 79 -36.17 11.00 25.03
C ASN A 79 -34.73 11.31 24.58
N LEU A 80 -34.18 10.51 23.67
CA LEU A 80 -32.79 10.61 23.23
C LEU A 80 -32.56 11.59 22.07
N ALA A 81 -33.59 12.27 21.56
CA ALA A 81 -33.47 13.12 20.37
C ALA A 81 -32.45 14.26 20.55
N ASN A 82 -32.35 14.79 21.77
CA ASN A 82 -31.42 15.87 22.12
C ASN A 82 -30.16 15.36 22.84
N LEU A 83 -29.96 14.04 22.94
CA LEU A 83 -28.85 13.41 23.63
C LEU A 83 -27.95 12.72 22.61
N SER A 84 -27.12 13.50 21.91
CA SER A 84 -26.35 13.02 20.75
C SER A 84 -25.02 12.35 21.09
N TYR A 85 -24.51 12.52 22.31
CA TYR A 85 -23.17 12.05 22.70
C TYR A 85 -23.25 10.87 23.65
N LEU A 86 -22.31 9.93 23.57
CA LEU A 86 -22.23 8.81 24.52
C LEU A 86 -21.20 9.09 25.62
N TYR A 87 -21.64 8.97 26.87
CA TYR A 87 -20.80 9.07 28.07
C TYR A 87 -20.65 7.71 28.76
N TYR A 88 -19.45 7.43 29.27
CA TYR A 88 -19.15 6.20 30.01
C TYR A 88 -19.13 6.50 31.51
N ASN A 89 -20.03 5.89 32.29
CA ASN A 89 -20.01 6.06 33.75
C ASN A 89 -18.71 5.54 34.39
N ASN A 90 -18.07 4.57 33.72
CA ASN A 90 -16.73 4.10 34.06
C ASN A 90 -15.87 3.95 32.79
N PRO A 91 -15.03 4.95 32.45
CA PRO A 91 -14.17 4.89 31.28
C PRO A 91 -13.06 3.82 31.40
N ALA A 92 -12.73 3.36 32.61
CA ALA A 92 -11.73 2.29 32.81
C ALA A 92 -12.27 0.89 32.50
N SER A 93 -13.60 0.72 32.39
CA SER A 93 -14.24 -0.55 32.05
C SER A 93 -15.52 -0.31 31.23
N PRO A 94 -15.40 0.25 30.03
CA PRO A 94 -16.52 0.79 29.25
C PRO A 94 -17.47 -0.28 28.69
N THR A 95 -17.06 -1.55 28.69
CA THR A 95 -17.87 -2.69 28.24
C THR A 95 -18.60 -3.39 29.38
N THR A 96 -18.22 -3.11 30.63
CA THR A 96 -18.75 -3.81 31.82
C THR A 96 -19.80 -2.98 32.54
N TYR A 97 -19.69 -1.64 32.46
CA TYR A 97 -20.55 -0.71 33.18
C TYR A 97 -21.36 0.17 32.22
N THR A 98 -22.41 0.78 32.76
CA THR A 98 -23.40 1.54 32.01
C THR A 98 -22.78 2.70 31.24
N SER A 99 -23.22 2.87 30.00
CA SER A 99 -22.98 4.06 29.18
C SER A 99 -24.30 4.64 28.74
N VAL A 100 -24.41 5.97 28.74
CA VAL A 100 -25.65 6.71 28.56
C VAL A 100 -25.46 7.85 27.58
N CYS A 101 -26.54 8.24 26.90
CA CYS A 101 -26.53 9.38 26.00
C CYS A 101 -26.66 10.70 26.78
N VAL A 102 -25.89 11.71 26.40
CA VAL A 102 -25.85 13.05 26.99
C VAL A 102 -25.96 14.12 25.89
N ALA A 103 -26.44 15.32 26.25
CA ALA A 103 -26.64 16.41 25.31
C ALA A 103 -25.33 17.06 24.83
N SER A 104 -24.32 17.10 25.70
CA SER A 104 -22.99 17.62 25.41
C SER A 104 -21.95 16.95 26.32
N CYS A 105 -20.72 16.80 25.84
CA CYS A 105 -19.64 16.29 26.69
C CYS A 105 -19.27 17.30 27.80
N PRO A 106 -18.98 16.83 29.04
CA PRO A 106 -18.63 17.73 30.14
C PRO A 106 -17.34 18.51 29.87
N THR A 107 -17.35 19.82 30.15
CA THR A 107 -16.19 20.71 29.93
C THR A 107 -15.30 20.87 31.16
N SER A 108 -15.75 20.41 32.32
CA SER A 108 -14.99 20.41 33.57
C SER A 108 -15.27 19.15 34.36
N THR A 109 -14.30 18.78 35.21
CA THR A 109 -14.44 17.64 36.10
C THR A 109 -15.15 18.06 37.37
N VAL A 110 -16.28 17.42 37.68
CA VAL A 110 -17.11 17.76 38.84
C VAL A 110 -17.61 16.50 39.54
N VAL A 111 -17.76 16.58 40.86
CA VAL A 111 -18.33 15.50 41.67
C VAL A 111 -19.82 15.42 41.43
N THR A 112 -20.31 14.20 41.29
CA THR A 112 -21.74 13.91 41.16
C THR A 112 -22.48 14.26 42.45
N THR A 113 -23.48 15.11 42.34
CA THR A 113 -24.38 15.50 43.44
C THR A 113 -25.83 15.16 43.07
N THR A 114 -26.77 15.37 44.00
CA THR A 114 -28.21 15.22 43.69
C THR A 114 -28.73 16.28 42.70
N SER A 115 -27.99 17.37 42.49
CA SER A 115 -28.34 18.45 41.54
C SER A 115 -27.56 18.37 40.22
N ASN A 116 -26.42 17.70 40.19
CA ASN A 116 -25.57 17.55 39.01
C ASN A 116 -25.10 16.10 38.89
N TYR A 117 -25.77 15.31 38.05
CA TYR A 117 -25.51 13.89 37.91
C TYR A 117 -25.64 13.40 36.46
N ILE A 118 -24.88 12.35 36.14
CA ILE A 118 -25.03 11.55 34.94
C ILE A 118 -25.28 10.12 35.39
N CYS A 119 -26.48 9.62 35.14
CA CYS A 119 -26.95 8.31 35.60
C CYS A 119 -27.66 7.56 34.48
N ASP A 120 -27.87 6.25 34.69
CA ASP A 120 -28.74 5.43 33.87
C ASP A 120 -30.17 6.01 33.79
N TYR A 121 -30.86 5.74 32.70
CA TYR A 121 -32.16 6.33 32.42
C TYR A 121 -33.22 5.91 33.46
N GLY A 122 -33.99 6.89 33.94
CA GLY A 122 -35.01 6.68 34.97
C GLY A 122 -34.48 6.71 36.41
N ILE A 123 -33.17 6.91 36.61
CA ILE A 123 -32.58 7.08 37.94
C ILE A 123 -32.48 8.56 38.30
N VAL A 124 -33.10 8.94 39.41
CA VAL A 124 -32.93 10.26 40.04
C VAL A 124 -32.29 10.02 41.42
N PRO A 125 -31.00 10.35 41.62
CA PRO A 125 -30.33 10.12 42.88
C PRO A 125 -30.87 11.08 43.97
N THR A 126 -31.22 10.52 45.12
CA THR A 126 -31.51 11.28 46.34
C THR A 126 -30.31 11.22 47.28
N SER A 127 -30.28 12.04 48.33
CA SER A 127 -29.19 12.04 49.33
C SER A 127 -28.93 10.65 49.94
N LEU A 128 -29.97 9.81 50.05
CA LEU A 128 -29.88 8.44 50.57
C LEU A 128 -29.39 7.42 49.53
N THR A 129 -29.70 7.63 48.24
CA THR A 129 -29.45 6.62 47.18
C THR A 129 -28.22 6.91 46.31
N LEU A 130 -27.68 8.13 46.37
CA LEU A 130 -26.55 8.57 45.55
C LEU A 130 -25.32 7.67 45.72
N ALA A 131 -24.94 7.33 46.96
CA ALA A 131 -23.79 6.49 47.23
C ALA A 131 -23.92 5.06 46.66
N THR A 132 -25.14 4.50 46.67
CA THR A 132 -25.39 3.15 46.14
C THR A 132 -25.31 3.13 44.61
N TYR A 133 -25.76 4.18 43.94
CA TYR A 133 -25.74 4.25 42.47
C TYR A 133 -24.36 4.60 41.91
N THR A 134 -23.58 5.41 42.60
CA THR A 134 -22.19 5.70 42.20
C THR A 134 -21.26 4.51 42.46
N THR A 135 -21.45 3.76 43.56
CA THR A 135 -20.66 2.54 43.84
C THR A 135 -20.94 1.39 42.88
N SER A 136 -22.18 1.31 42.34
CA SER A 136 -22.55 0.33 41.32
C SER A 136 -22.34 0.80 39.87
N PHE A 137 -21.76 1.99 39.68
CA PHE A 137 -21.56 2.64 38.36
C PHE A 137 -22.85 2.83 37.54
N LYS A 138 -24.02 2.78 38.19
CA LYS A 138 -25.30 3.22 37.61
C LYS A 138 -25.34 4.73 37.44
N CYS A 139 -24.62 5.45 38.30
CA CYS A 139 -24.27 6.85 38.12
C CYS A 139 -22.76 6.99 37.99
N ALA A 140 -22.31 7.95 37.19
CA ALA A 140 -20.91 8.35 37.20
C ALA A 140 -20.55 8.82 38.61
N PRO A 141 -19.52 8.27 39.28
CA PRO A 141 -19.08 8.80 40.58
C PRO A 141 -18.44 10.18 40.46
N LEU A 142 -17.79 10.44 39.32
CA LEU A 142 -17.19 11.70 38.94
C LEU A 142 -17.58 11.98 37.49
N ILE A 143 -18.08 13.18 37.21
CA ILE A 143 -18.33 13.65 35.86
C ILE A 143 -17.01 14.20 35.34
N ILE A 144 -16.40 13.53 34.37
CA ILE A 144 -15.04 13.80 33.92
C ILE A 144 -15.06 14.73 32.71
N GLN A 145 -14.18 15.74 32.72
CA GLN A 145 -13.95 16.58 31.56
C GLN A 145 -13.57 15.72 30.34
N SER A 146 -14.35 15.88 29.28
CA SER A 146 -14.26 15.05 28.09
C SER A 146 -14.38 15.88 26.82
N GLN A 147 -13.73 15.42 25.75
CA GLN A 147 -13.87 15.96 24.42
C GLN A 147 -14.74 15.05 23.56
N ASP A 148 -15.47 15.66 22.63
CA ASP A 148 -16.18 14.95 21.58
C ASP A 148 -15.18 14.35 20.58
N VAL A 149 -15.22 13.02 20.46
CA VAL A 149 -14.58 12.28 19.37
C VAL A 149 -15.61 11.33 18.77
N LEU A 150 -16.10 11.65 17.58
CA LEU A 150 -17.11 10.86 16.85
C LEU A 150 -18.38 10.60 17.68
N GLY A 151 -18.88 11.62 18.38
CA GLY A 151 -20.08 11.51 19.20
C GLY A 151 -19.86 10.78 20.52
N ARG A 152 -18.61 10.51 20.92
CA ARG A 152 -18.27 9.88 22.20
C ARG A 152 -17.52 10.86 23.06
N CYS A 153 -17.86 10.92 24.34
CA CYS A 153 -17.15 11.72 25.33
C CYS A 153 -15.91 10.95 25.79
N ILE A 154 -14.77 11.29 25.20
CA ILE A 154 -13.47 10.71 25.57
C ILE A 154 -12.81 11.65 26.59
N PRO A 155 -12.38 11.14 27.76
CA PRO A 155 -11.69 11.95 28.76
C PRO A 155 -10.51 12.69 28.15
N SER A 156 -10.45 14.02 28.34
CA SER A 156 -9.40 14.86 27.76
C SER A 156 -8.24 15.14 28.71
N ASP A 157 -8.40 14.80 29.99
CA ASP A 157 -7.38 14.97 31.01
C ASP A 157 -6.80 13.61 31.42
N ALA A 158 -5.52 13.38 31.11
CA ALA A 158 -4.80 12.15 31.42
C ALA A 158 -4.47 12.00 32.92
N THR A 159 -4.53 13.10 33.69
CA THR A 159 -4.26 13.07 35.14
C THR A 159 -5.39 12.41 35.94
N ILE A 160 -6.55 12.18 35.33
CA ILE A 160 -7.76 11.63 35.97
C ILE A 160 -7.93 10.12 35.68
N THR A 161 -7.17 9.56 34.74
CA THR A 161 -7.12 8.10 34.48
C THR A 161 -6.54 7.30 35.65
N TYR A 162 -5.86 7.98 36.57
CA TYR A 162 -5.47 7.48 37.89
C TYR A 162 -6.01 8.50 38.89
N PHE A 163 -7.07 8.18 39.63
CA PHE A 163 -7.63 9.16 40.56
C PHE A 163 -6.54 9.50 41.61
N ASN A 164 -6.35 10.77 41.92
CA ASN A 164 -5.53 11.20 43.05
C ASN A 164 -6.40 12.09 43.93
N ALA A 165 -6.55 11.77 45.22
CA ALA A 165 -7.49 12.47 46.11
C ALA A 165 -7.09 13.91 46.48
N SER A 166 -6.12 14.51 45.80
CA SER A 166 -5.58 15.83 46.12
C SER A 166 -6.18 17.00 45.33
N ALA A 167 -7.13 16.78 44.41
CA ALA A 167 -7.68 17.83 43.55
C ALA A 167 -9.08 18.38 43.93
N LEU A 168 -9.52 18.28 45.18
CA LEU A 168 -10.82 18.84 45.61
C LEU A 168 -10.77 19.53 46.97
N SER A 169 -10.25 20.76 46.97
CA SER A 169 -10.42 21.71 48.07
C SER A 169 -11.77 22.43 47.98
N SER A 170 -12.86 21.78 48.41
CA SER A 170 -13.90 22.39 49.28
C SER A 170 -15.13 21.50 49.48
N GLN A 171 -15.56 21.46 50.75
CA GLN A 171 -16.83 20.99 51.33
C GLN A 171 -17.04 19.47 51.54
N ASN A 172 -16.51 19.01 52.69
CA ASN A 172 -17.10 18.23 53.81
C ASN A 172 -18.08 17.05 53.59
N THR A 173 -18.70 16.87 52.43
CA THR A 173 -19.48 15.68 52.08
C THR A 173 -18.65 14.67 51.28
N LEU A 174 -17.55 15.15 50.70
CA LEU A 174 -16.61 14.36 49.91
C LEU A 174 -15.68 13.49 50.77
N GLN A 175 -15.35 13.99 51.95
CA GLN A 175 -14.41 13.33 52.86
C GLN A 175 -14.97 12.05 53.46
N SER A 176 -16.29 11.92 53.56
CA SER A 176 -16.98 10.67 53.94
C SER A 176 -17.07 9.65 52.80
N ILE A 177 -17.01 10.10 51.54
CA ILE A 177 -17.00 9.21 50.36
C ILE A 177 -15.57 8.69 50.10
N LEU A 178 -14.56 9.53 50.35
CA LEU A 178 -13.15 9.22 50.14
C LEU A 178 -12.51 8.42 51.28
N THR A 179 -13.09 8.44 52.49
CA THR A 179 -12.65 7.60 53.63
C THR A 179 -13.36 6.25 53.71
N ASP A 180 -14.28 5.97 52.79
CA ASP A 180 -14.82 4.61 52.60
C ASP A 180 -13.69 3.71 52.08
N SER A 181 -13.42 2.63 52.81
CA SER A 181 -12.32 1.68 52.60
C SER A 181 -12.32 0.98 51.23
N ARG A 182 -13.33 1.24 50.40
CA ARG A 182 -13.47 0.75 49.02
C ARG A 182 -12.75 1.58 47.96
N TYR A 183 -12.20 2.76 48.30
CA TYR A 183 -11.59 3.70 47.33
C TYR A 183 -10.08 3.96 47.51
N SER A 184 -9.37 3.08 48.22
CA SER A 184 -7.97 3.25 48.67
C SER A 184 -6.87 3.17 47.59
N TYR A 185 -7.21 3.14 46.30
CA TYR A 185 -6.21 2.98 45.22
C TYR A 185 -5.55 4.30 44.77
N TYR A 186 -5.96 5.43 45.36
CA TYR A 186 -5.85 6.74 44.71
C TYR A 186 -5.17 7.82 45.56
N THR A 187 -4.28 7.45 46.49
CA THR A 187 -3.55 8.42 47.31
C THR A 187 -2.15 7.94 47.63
N THR A 188 -1.16 8.22 46.78
CA THR A 188 0.25 8.19 47.20
C THR A 188 1.12 9.14 46.38
N SER A 189 1.98 9.86 47.12
CA SER A 189 3.16 10.67 46.76
C SER A 189 2.96 12.13 46.30
N THR A 190 3.16 13.04 47.25
CA THR A 190 3.67 14.40 47.05
C THR A 190 4.93 14.54 47.89
N GLU A 191 6.10 14.76 47.27
CA GLU A 191 7.25 15.35 47.95
C GLU A 191 8.12 16.16 46.96
N SER A 192 8.16 17.47 47.25
CA SER A 192 9.25 18.45 47.09
C SER A 192 10.00 18.63 45.75
N GLY A 193 9.97 19.86 45.23
CA GLY A 193 10.86 20.28 44.14
C GLY A 193 10.68 21.70 43.58
N HIS A 194 10.25 22.69 44.36
CA HIS A 194 10.24 24.08 43.91
C HIS A 194 11.60 24.72 44.23
N ASP A 195 12.47 24.83 43.22
CA ASP A 195 13.51 25.89 43.01
C ASP A 195 14.73 25.47 42.16
N ALA A 196 14.64 24.39 41.38
CA ALA A 196 15.64 24.07 40.34
C ALA A 196 15.03 23.59 39.00
N GLN A 197 13.75 23.91 38.74
CA GLN A 197 12.95 23.29 37.70
C GLN A 197 12.46 24.31 36.65
N GLN A 198 13.36 25.09 36.05
CA GLN A 198 13.00 25.81 34.83
C GLN A 198 14.07 25.65 33.75
N ILE A 199 15.34 25.54 34.14
CA ILE A 199 16.45 25.24 33.21
C ILE A 199 16.57 23.72 32.94
N VAL A 200 16.17 22.87 33.89
CA VAL A 200 16.13 21.40 33.70
C VAL A 200 14.90 20.97 32.89
N TRP A 201 13.79 21.72 32.92
CA TRP A 201 12.56 21.33 32.20
C TRP A 201 12.68 21.46 30.70
N GLU A 202 13.47 22.39 30.16
CA GLU A 202 13.65 22.49 28.70
C GLU A 202 14.55 21.35 28.18
N TYR A 203 15.61 20.99 28.90
CA TYR A 203 16.47 19.86 28.56
C TYR A 203 15.79 18.50 28.81
N LYS A 204 15.02 18.37 29.91
CA LYS A 204 14.21 17.18 30.19
C LYS A 204 12.98 17.09 29.29
N ALA A 205 12.32 18.18 28.88
CA ALA A 205 11.21 18.13 27.92
C ALA A 205 11.71 17.77 26.52
N ALA A 206 12.91 18.19 26.14
CA ALA A 206 13.58 17.70 24.92
C ALA A 206 14.01 16.23 25.06
N GLN A 207 14.54 15.81 26.21
CA GLN A 207 14.91 14.42 26.49
C GLN A 207 13.67 13.51 26.58
N TYR A 208 12.60 13.91 27.25
CA TYR A 208 11.31 13.22 27.34
C TYR A 208 10.58 13.30 26.02
N GLY A 209 10.66 14.39 25.26
CA GLY A 209 10.15 14.49 23.89
C GLY A 209 10.90 13.56 22.94
N CYS A 210 12.22 13.41 23.10
CA CYS A 210 13.02 12.46 22.34
C CYS A 210 12.76 11.02 22.79
N TRP A 211 12.55 10.75 24.09
CA TRP A 211 12.11 9.46 24.61
C TRP A 211 10.68 9.14 24.22
N ILE A 212 9.78 10.12 24.16
CA ILE A 212 8.40 9.99 23.68
C ILE A 212 8.43 9.76 22.18
N CYS A 213 9.30 10.42 21.41
CA CYS A 213 9.48 10.14 20.00
C CYS A 213 10.14 8.79 19.77
N VAL A 214 11.09 8.35 20.60
CA VAL A 214 11.69 7.01 20.55
C VAL A 214 10.71 5.95 21.00
N VAL A 215 9.84 6.23 21.96
CA VAL A 215 8.78 5.35 22.47
C VAL A 215 7.61 5.36 21.50
N LEU A 216 7.26 6.46 20.85
CA LEU A 216 6.26 6.54 19.78
C LEU A 216 6.80 5.92 18.51
N PHE A 217 8.10 6.02 18.24
CA PHE A 217 8.77 5.33 17.14
C PHE A 217 8.91 3.85 17.45
N ALA A 218 9.20 3.47 18.69
CA ALA A 218 9.22 2.09 19.16
C ALA A 218 7.80 1.53 19.23
N ILE A 219 6.78 2.30 19.58
CA ILE A 219 5.36 1.95 19.56
C ILE A 219 4.89 1.91 18.11
N MET A 220 5.32 2.80 17.23
CA MET A 220 5.04 2.72 15.80
C MET A 220 5.74 1.51 15.20
N ILE A 221 6.98 1.20 15.58
CA ILE A 221 7.70 -0.01 15.22
C ILE A 221 7.00 -1.23 15.81
N LEU A 222 6.55 -1.20 17.06
CA LEU A 222 5.85 -2.28 17.75
C LEU A 222 4.45 -2.47 17.20
N ILE A 223 3.73 -1.41 16.82
CA ILE A 223 2.47 -1.42 16.09
C ILE A 223 2.74 -1.95 14.69
N THR A 224 3.84 -1.56 14.03
CA THR A 224 4.23 -2.08 12.72
C THR A 224 4.74 -3.54 12.80
N ILE A 225 5.24 -3.99 13.97
CA ILE A 225 5.66 -5.36 14.30
C ILE A 225 4.47 -6.23 14.75
N PHE A 226 3.49 -5.65 15.45
CA PHE A 226 2.28 -6.27 15.98
C PHE A 226 1.22 -6.37 14.88
N MET A 227 1.00 -5.28 14.17
CA MET A 227 0.27 -5.23 12.92
C MET A 227 1.11 -5.74 11.74
N ARG A 228 2.36 -6.18 11.93
CA ARG A 228 3.22 -6.71 10.85
C ARG A 228 2.54 -7.77 10.05
N ASN A 229 1.75 -8.64 10.67
CA ASN A 229 1.03 -9.67 9.93
C ASN A 229 -0.16 -9.11 9.14
N LYS A 230 -0.79 -8.02 9.57
CA LYS A 230 -1.93 -7.38 8.86
C LYS A 230 -1.46 -6.35 7.81
N ILE A 231 -0.50 -5.50 8.18
CA ILE A 231 0.18 -4.53 7.32
C ILE A 231 1.05 -5.25 6.29
N ARG A 232 1.73 -6.36 6.58
CA ARG A 232 2.46 -7.10 5.53
C ARG A 232 1.51 -7.62 4.46
N ILE A 233 0.32 -8.08 4.80
CA ILE A 233 -0.68 -8.52 3.80
C ILE A 233 -1.21 -7.32 3.04
N ALA A 234 -1.61 -6.24 3.72
CA ALA A 234 -2.14 -5.04 3.09
C ALA A 234 -1.09 -4.30 2.24
N CYS A 235 0.15 -4.18 2.72
CA CYS A 235 1.28 -3.62 2.01
C CYS A 235 1.83 -4.57 0.95
N GLU A 236 1.79 -5.90 1.09
CA GLU A 236 2.08 -6.81 -0.03
C GLU A 236 1.01 -6.62 -1.11
N VAL A 237 -0.27 -6.55 -0.77
CA VAL A 237 -1.34 -6.30 -1.75
C VAL A 237 -1.17 -4.92 -2.39
N ILE A 238 -0.99 -3.85 -1.61
CA ILE A 238 -0.83 -2.46 -2.12
C ILE A 238 0.47 -2.30 -2.92
N LYS A 239 1.61 -2.79 -2.41
CA LYS A 239 2.92 -2.75 -3.10
C LYS A 239 2.90 -3.58 -4.36
N GLU A 240 2.16 -4.68 -4.40
CA GLU A 240 2.05 -5.53 -5.59
C GLU A 240 1.03 -4.96 -6.58
N THR A 241 -0.03 -4.29 -6.14
CA THR A 241 -0.92 -3.52 -7.03
C THR A 241 -0.20 -2.33 -7.65
N SER A 242 0.63 -1.59 -6.88
CA SER A 242 1.43 -0.50 -7.43
C SER A 242 2.60 -1.00 -8.29
N ALA A 243 3.22 -2.14 -7.96
CA ALA A 243 4.21 -2.81 -8.80
C ALA A 243 3.63 -3.45 -10.07
N ALA A 244 2.35 -3.85 -10.05
CA ALA A 244 1.64 -4.30 -11.26
C ALA A 244 1.31 -3.13 -12.19
N ILE A 245 0.99 -1.95 -11.62
CA ILE A 245 0.79 -0.71 -12.38
C ILE A 245 2.11 -0.20 -12.99
N SER A 246 3.24 -0.32 -12.28
CA SER A 246 4.56 0.09 -12.82
C SER A 246 5.11 -0.85 -13.90
N LYS A 247 4.65 -2.11 -13.95
CA LYS A 247 5.02 -3.12 -14.97
C LYS A 247 4.08 -3.12 -16.20
N MET A 248 3.30 -2.06 -16.38
CA MET A 248 2.27 -1.98 -17.41
C MET A 248 2.84 -2.03 -18.85
N PRO A 249 2.04 -2.53 -19.82
CA PRO A 249 2.34 -2.49 -21.26
C PRO A 249 2.66 -1.09 -21.81
N ILE A 250 2.38 -0.03 -21.05
CA ILE A 250 2.61 1.36 -21.40
C ILE A 250 4.10 1.63 -21.60
N ILE A 251 4.92 1.35 -20.58
CA ILE A 251 6.37 1.62 -20.63
C ILE A 251 7.05 0.64 -21.59
N THR A 252 6.67 -0.63 -21.55
CA THR A 252 7.22 -1.66 -22.46
C THR A 252 6.88 -1.36 -23.92
N GLY A 253 5.70 -0.80 -24.20
CA GLY A 253 5.35 -0.38 -25.55
C GLY A 253 6.24 0.75 -26.07
N SER A 254 6.70 1.67 -25.22
CA SER A 254 7.65 2.72 -25.61
C SER A 254 9.06 2.19 -25.85
N PHE A 255 9.55 1.29 -25.01
CA PHE A 255 10.84 0.62 -25.24
C PHE A 255 10.81 -0.27 -26.47
N GLY A 256 9.71 -0.98 -26.71
CA GLY A 256 9.48 -1.74 -27.93
C GLY A 256 9.50 -0.83 -29.17
N GLU A 257 8.84 0.33 -29.12
CA GLU A 257 8.91 1.33 -30.19
C GLU A 257 10.34 1.74 -30.52
N TYR A 258 11.10 2.08 -29.49
CA TYR A 258 12.51 2.46 -29.62
C TYR A 258 13.36 1.32 -30.19
N TYR A 259 13.11 0.08 -29.77
CA TYR A 259 13.87 -1.08 -30.25
C TYR A 259 13.60 -1.35 -31.73
N TRP A 260 12.30 -1.40 -32.11
CA TRP A 260 11.84 -1.78 -33.45
C TRP A 260 11.81 -0.62 -34.46
N THR A 261 12.44 0.52 -34.16
CA THR A 261 12.61 1.64 -35.10
C THR A 261 13.93 1.50 -35.85
N LEU A 262 13.86 1.42 -37.19
CA LEU A 262 15.03 1.35 -38.08
C LEU A 262 15.65 2.74 -38.34
N GLY A 263 16.96 2.74 -38.60
CA GLY A 263 17.71 3.95 -38.95
C GLY A 263 17.99 4.84 -37.75
N ASP A 264 17.95 6.16 -37.95
CA ASP A 264 18.14 7.13 -36.86
C ASP A 264 16.93 7.10 -35.93
N LYS A 265 17.12 6.49 -34.75
CA LYS A 265 16.09 6.34 -33.72
C LYS A 265 15.56 7.68 -33.23
N THR A 266 16.38 8.73 -33.20
CA THR A 266 15.99 10.06 -32.69
C THR A 266 15.08 10.77 -33.69
N ALA A 267 15.36 10.61 -34.98
CA ALA A 267 14.58 11.21 -36.05
C ALA A 267 13.28 10.45 -36.36
N ASN A 268 13.29 9.11 -36.23
CA ASN A 268 12.21 8.25 -36.72
C ASN A 268 11.21 7.79 -35.65
N MET A 269 11.43 8.12 -34.37
CA MET A 269 10.51 7.75 -33.28
C MET A 269 9.25 8.63 -33.28
N ILE A 270 8.09 8.07 -32.91
CA ILE A 270 6.85 8.85 -32.83
C ILE A 270 6.96 9.89 -31.71
N LYS A 271 6.49 11.11 -31.97
CA LYS A 271 6.37 12.15 -30.95
C LYS A 271 5.46 11.65 -29.82
N GLN A 272 5.95 11.67 -28.58
CA GLN A 272 5.26 11.20 -27.35
C GLN A 272 4.94 9.68 -27.29
N PRO A 273 5.97 8.82 -27.28
CA PRO A 273 5.80 7.36 -27.34
C PRO A 273 5.07 6.78 -26.11
N VAL A 274 5.19 7.41 -24.94
CA VAL A 274 4.51 6.98 -23.71
C VAL A 274 3.00 7.15 -23.84
N GLN A 275 2.56 8.31 -24.34
CA GLN A 275 1.14 8.61 -24.52
C GLN A 275 0.52 7.71 -25.59
N GLY A 276 1.22 7.52 -26.72
CA GLY A 276 0.77 6.59 -27.77
C GLY A 276 0.67 5.15 -27.26
N SER A 277 1.60 4.72 -26.42
CA SER A 277 1.56 3.40 -25.78
C SER A 277 0.43 3.26 -24.76
N MET A 278 0.19 4.31 -23.96
CA MET A 278 -0.93 4.37 -23.03
C MET A 278 -2.27 4.24 -23.75
N TYR A 279 -2.48 4.99 -24.83
CA TYR A 279 -3.69 4.89 -25.65
C TYR A 279 -3.89 3.48 -26.20
N ARG A 280 -2.84 2.87 -26.80
CA ARG A 280 -2.91 1.51 -27.32
C ARG A 280 -3.26 0.48 -26.24
N THR A 281 -2.66 0.62 -25.07
CA THR A 281 -2.87 -0.26 -23.92
C THR A 281 -4.31 -0.18 -23.44
N SER A 282 -4.81 1.02 -23.18
CA SER A 282 -6.19 1.25 -22.70
C SER A 282 -7.24 0.86 -23.74
N ARG A 283 -7.01 1.15 -25.02
CA ARG A 283 -8.01 0.92 -26.09
C ARG A 283 -8.10 -0.54 -26.52
N TYR A 284 -6.98 -1.26 -26.57
CA TYR A 284 -6.92 -2.59 -27.19
C TYR A 284 -6.60 -3.72 -26.22
N HIS A 285 -5.94 -3.46 -25.10
CA HIS A 285 -5.36 -4.51 -24.25
C HIS A 285 -5.84 -4.47 -22.79
N LEU A 286 -6.83 -3.63 -22.47
CA LEU A 286 -7.38 -3.54 -21.13
C LEU A 286 -7.93 -4.88 -20.62
N GLY A 287 -8.60 -5.65 -21.47
CA GLY A 287 -9.12 -6.98 -21.13
C GLY A 287 -8.01 -7.97 -20.77
N SER A 288 -6.88 -7.92 -21.48
CA SER A 288 -5.72 -8.79 -21.21
C SER A 288 -5.05 -8.45 -19.88
N ILE A 289 -5.01 -7.16 -19.52
CA ILE A 289 -4.50 -6.69 -18.23
C ILE A 289 -5.43 -7.14 -17.09
N MET A 290 -6.75 -6.98 -17.28
CA MET A 290 -7.75 -7.47 -16.34
C MET A 290 -7.65 -8.98 -16.15
N PHE A 291 -7.41 -9.73 -17.23
CA PHE A 291 -7.27 -11.19 -17.15
C PHE A 291 -6.04 -11.61 -16.33
N GLY A 292 -4.88 -11.01 -16.59
CA GLY A 292 -3.69 -11.29 -15.79
C GLY A 292 -3.86 -10.89 -14.31
N ALA A 293 -4.49 -9.73 -14.04
CA ALA A 293 -4.81 -9.31 -12.67
C ALA A 293 -5.78 -10.27 -11.96
N PHE A 294 -6.78 -10.78 -12.68
CA PHE A 294 -7.74 -11.77 -12.19
C PHE A 294 -7.07 -13.09 -11.78
N LEU A 295 -6.10 -13.58 -12.57
CA LEU A 295 -5.33 -14.78 -12.21
C LEU A 295 -4.53 -14.59 -10.92
N ILE A 296 -3.90 -13.43 -10.73
CA ILE A 296 -3.21 -13.09 -9.48
C ILE A 296 -4.22 -13.06 -8.32
N ALA A 297 -5.37 -12.42 -8.52
CA ALA A 297 -6.40 -12.27 -7.50
C ALA A 297 -6.97 -13.62 -7.03
N ILE A 298 -7.14 -14.61 -7.93
CA ILE A 298 -7.57 -15.97 -7.57
C ILE A 298 -6.58 -16.61 -6.59
N VAL A 299 -5.28 -16.59 -6.93
CA VAL A 299 -4.25 -17.20 -6.09
C VAL A 299 -4.14 -16.48 -4.75
N GLN A 300 -4.18 -15.15 -4.76
CA GLN A 300 -4.17 -14.35 -3.53
C GLN A 300 -5.39 -14.60 -2.64
N THR A 301 -6.57 -14.70 -3.23
CA THR A 301 -7.80 -15.01 -2.48
C THR A 301 -7.71 -16.39 -1.84
N ALA A 302 -7.20 -17.40 -2.55
CA ALA A 302 -6.96 -18.72 -1.98
C ALA A 302 -5.97 -18.68 -0.79
N ARG A 303 -4.91 -17.86 -0.87
CA ARG A 303 -3.98 -17.64 0.25
C ARG A 303 -4.66 -17.00 1.45
N VAL A 304 -5.51 -15.99 1.23
CA VAL A 304 -6.27 -15.33 2.31
C VAL A 304 -7.24 -16.32 2.96
N ILE A 305 -7.97 -17.12 2.18
CA ILE A 305 -8.88 -18.15 2.67
C ILE A 305 -8.14 -19.16 3.56
N LEU A 306 -7.01 -19.69 3.10
CA LEU A 306 -6.18 -20.61 3.91
C LEU A 306 -5.64 -19.94 5.19
N MET A 307 -5.38 -18.62 5.16
CA MET A 307 -4.98 -17.89 6.36
C MET A 307 -6.13 -17.79 7.37
N VAL A 308 -7.36 -17.58 6.90
CA VAL A 308 -8.56 -17.61 7.75
C VAL A 308 -8.75 -18.99 8.36
N PHE A 309 -8.66 -20.06 7.57
CA PHE A 309 -8.73 -21.44 8.08
C PHE A 309 -7.65 -21.72 9.12
N LYS A 310 -6.41 -21.26 8.91
CA LYS A 310 -5.33 -21.39 9.90
C LYS A 310 -5.69 -20.70 11.22
N LYS A 311 -6.32 -19.51 11.17
CA LYS A 311 -6.74 -18.77 12.36
C LYS A 311 -7.85 -19.52 13.12
N MET A 312 -8.78 -20.13 12.40
CA MET A 312 -9.86 -20.95 12.99
C MET A 312 -9.30 -22.25 13.60
N ALA A 313 -8.43 -22.96 12.88
CA ALA A 313 -7.80 -24.19 13.34
C ALA A 313 -6.95 -24.00 14.61
N LYS A 314 -6.28 -22.84 14.75
CA LYS A 314 -5.54 -22.49 15.98
C LYS A 314 -6.42 -22.34 17.22
N LYS A 315 -7.67 -21.86 17.04
CA LYS A 315 -8.65 -21.68 18.12
C LYS A 315 -9.45 -22.94 18.44
N SER A 316 -9.44 -23.93 17.54
CA SER A 316 -10.15 -25.20 17.69
C SER A 316 -9.20 -26.33 18.14
N LYS A 317 -9.76 -27.50 18.46
CA LYS A 317 -8.98 -28.75 18.69
C LYS A 317 -8.33 -29.29 17.41
N MET A 318 -8.66 -28.75 16.23
CA MET A 318 -8.14 -29.14 14.92
C MET A 318 -6.71 -28.64 14.61
N LYS A 319 -5.81 -28.65 15.60
CA LYS A 319 -4.42 -28.17 15.43
C LYS A 319 -3.62 -29.04 14.45
N PHE A 320 -4.01 -30.30 14.26
CA PHE A 320 -3.35 -31.22 13.34
C PHE A 320 -3.41 -30.79 11.85
N LEU A 321 -4.36 -29.92 11.46
CA LEU A 321 -4.45 -29.39 10.09
C LEU A 321 -3.43 -28.27 9.79
N ILE A 322 -2.79 -27.69 10.80
CA ILE A 322 -1.89 -26.54 10.65
C ILE A 322 -0.68 -26.83 9.74
N PRO A 323 0.02 -27.99 9.84
CA PRO A 323 1.13 -28.33 8.95
C PRO A 323 0.70 -28.43 7.47
N LEU A 324 -0.45 -29.04 7.20
CA LEU A 324 -1.02 -29.13 5.86
C LEU A 324 -1.33 -27.74 5.29
N ILE A 325 -1.97 -26.87 6.08
CA ILE A 325 -2.26 -25.49 5.67
C ILE A 325 -0.95 -24.71 5.40
N ASN A 326 0.10 -24.93 6.18
CA ASN A 326 1.41 -24.31 5.92
C ASN A 326 2.02 -24.79 4.59
N CYS A 327 1.94 -26.09 4.29
CA CYS A 327 2.40 -26.64 3.02
C CYS A 327 1.65 -26.01 1.83
N CYS A 328 0.32 -25.97 1.89
CA CYS A 328 -0.51 -25.32 0.87
C CYS A 328 -0.21 -23.83 0.72
N GLN A 329 0.07 -23.12 1.82
CA GLN A 329 0.48 -21.72 1.79
C GLN A 329 1.82 -21.51 1.08
N CYS A 330 2.81 -22.37 1.32
CA CYS A 330 4.09 -22.32 0.62
C CYS A 330 3.91 -22.55 -0.89
N TYR A 331 3.10 -23.54 -1.27
CA TYR A 331 2.78 -23.81 -2.67
C TYR A 331 2.09 -22.62 -3.34
N LEU A 332 1.04 -22.06 -2.72
CA LEU A 332 0.34 -20.90 -3.28
C LEU A 332 1.23 -19.65 -3.34
N ALA A 333 2.16 -19.48 -2.39
CA ALA A 333 3.13 -18.39 -2.44
C ALA A 333 4.11 -18.55 -3.61
N TRP A 334 4.55 -19.79 -3.89
CA TRP A 334 5.34 -20.08 -5.10
C TRP A 334 4.52 -19.85 -6.37
N LEU A 335 3.27 -20.34 -6.41
CA LEU A 335 2.38 -20.16 -7.55
C LEU A 335 2.10 -18.68 -7.82
N GLU A 336 1.90 -17.87 -6.79
CA GLU A 336 1.71 -16.42 -6.94
C GLU A 336 2.93 -15.77 -7.58
N ARG A 337 4.15 -16.12 -7.14
CA ARG A 337 5.39 -15.62 -7.74
C ARG A 337 5.50 -16.03 -9.20
N LEU A 338 5.17 -17.28 -9.52
CA LEU A 338 5.18 -17.79 -10.89
C LEU A 338 4.17 -17.03 -11.76
N VAL A 339 2.91 -16.89 -11.33
CA VAL A 339 1.87 -16.17 -12.08
C VAL A 339 2.27 -14.72 -12.31
N LYS A 340 2.85 -14.04 -11.30
CA LYS A 340 3.36 -12.67 -11.45
C LYS A 340 4.50 -12.57 -12.48
N TRP A 341 5.43 -13.51 -12.45
CA TRP A 341 6.53 -13.56 -13.40
C TRP A 341 6.03 -13.82 -14.83
N ILE A 342 5.10 -14.76 -15.00
CA ILE A 342 4.45 -15.05 -16.28
C ILE A 342 3.71 -13.81 -16.80
N ASN A 343 2.90 -13.16 -15.96
CA ASN A 343 2.14 -11.97 -16.34
C ASN A 343 3.05 -10.84 -16.83
N LYS A 344 4.17 -10.58 -16.13
CA LYS A 344 5.17 -9.58 -16.53
C LYS A 344 5.65 -9.84 -17.97
N ASN A 345 6.08 -11.07 -18.26
CA ASN A 345 6.61 -11.42 -19.58
C ASN A 345 5.52 -11.47 -20.66
N ALA A 346 4.30 -11.91 -20.31
CA ALA A 346 3.15 -11.86 -21.19
C ALA A 346 2.80 -10.41 -21.57
N TYR A 347 2.82 -9.47 -20.63
CA TYR A 347 2.55 -8.06 -20.91
C TYR A 347 3.59 -7.41 -21.83
N ILE A 348 4.87 -7.76 -21.69
CA ILE A 348 5.91 -7.35 -22.65
C ILE A 348 5.58 -7.87 -24.05
N MET A 349 5.22 -9.15 -24.18
CA MET A 349 4.81 -9.73 -25.47
C MET A 349 3.53 -9.12 -26.05
N ILE A 350 2.55 -8.76 -25.22
CA ILE A 350 1.34 -8.06 -25.67
C ILE A 350 1.68 -6.66 -26.20
N ALA A 351 2.59 -5.94 -25.52
CA ALA A 351 3.02 -4.63 -25.97
C ALA A 351 3.69 -4.71 -27.35
N ILE A 352 4.58 -5.69 -27.56
CA ILE A 352 5.30 -5.89 -28.83
C ILE A 352 4.35 -6.44 -29.91
N GLU A 353 3.78 -7.63 -29.72
CA GLU A 353 3.05 -8.34 -30.77
C GLU A 353 1.57 -7.95 -30.90
N GLY A 354 0.93 -7.52 -29.81
CA GLY A 354 -0.51 -7.19 -29.78
C GLY A 354 -1.46 -8.39 -29.83
N LYS A 355 -1.00 -9.57 -29.41
CA LYS A 355 -1.81 -10.80 -29.30
C LYS A 355 -2.60 -10.83 -27.98
N ALA A 356 -3.55 -11.77 -27.87
CA ALA A 356 -4.32 -12.00 -26.65
C ALA A 356 -3.45 -12.63 -25.54
N PHE A 357 -3.87 -12.49 -24.28
CA PHE A 357 -3.05 -12.83 -23.11
C PHE A 357 -2.49 -14.25 -23.12
N CYS A 358 -3.33 -15.27 -23.32
CA CYS A 358 -2.87 -16.67 -23.32
C CYS A 358 -1.82 -16.93 -24.41
N LYS A 359 -2.05 -16.40 -25.62
CA LYS A 359 -1.12 -16.60 -26.73
C LYS A 359 0.21 -15.90 -26.46
N SER A 360 0.17 -14.68 -25.92
CA SER A 360 1.36 -13.95 -25.51
C SER A 360 2.12 -14.65 -24.38
N CYS A 361 1.42 -15.25 -23.42
CA CYS A 361 2.01 -16.07 -22.36
C CYS A 361 2.76 -17.27 -22.94
N THR A 362 2.12 -18.08 -23.81
CA THR A 362 2.77 -19.23 -24.44
C THR A 362 3.98 -18.82 -25.28
N SER A 363 3.86 -17.74 -26.06
CA SER A 363 4.97 -17.22 -26.86
C SER A 363 6.13 -16.70 -25.99
N ALA A 364 5.83 -15.96 -24.91
CA ALA A 364 6.84 -15.49 -23.97
C ALA A 364 7.59 -16.66 -23.32
N LEU A 365 6.85 -17.63 -22.78
CA LEU A 365 7.41 -18.79 -22.10
C LEU A 365 8.28 -19.63 -23.03
N GLY A 366 7.79 -19.94 -24.24
CA GLY A 366 8.55 -20.72 -25.21
C GLY A 366 9.86 -20.04 -25.58
N LEU A 367 9.83 -18.72 -25.81
CA LEU A 367 11.01 -17.93 -26.16
C LEU A 367 12.06 -17.90 -25.03
N LEU A 368 11.59 -17.69 -23.80
CA LEU A 368 12.44 -17.63 -22.61
C LEU A 368 13.06 -18.98 -22.26
N ILE A 369 12.30 -20.08 -22.38
CA ILE A 369 12.80 -21.44 -22.09
C ILE A 369 13.91 -21.82 -23.07
N ARG A 370 13.75 -21.53 -24.37
CA ARG A 370 14.79 -21.79 -25.39
C ARG A 370 16.07 -20.99 -25.17
N ASN A 371 15.96 -19.83 -24.51
CA ASN A 371 17.08 -18.93 -24.24
C ASN A 371 17.36 -18.75 -22.74
N ALA A 372 17.09 -19.80 -21.94
CA ALA A 372 17.13 -19.71 -20.47
C ALA A 372 18.49 -19.25 -19.92
N LEU A 373 19.60 -19.69 -20.52
CA LEU A 373 20.94 -19.25 -20.10
C LEU A 373 21.16 -17.75 -20.30
N LYS A 374 20.72 -17.20 -21.44
CA LYS A 374 20.80 -15.76 -21.72
C LYS A 374 19.92 -14.96 -20.75
N LEU A 375 18.73 -15.47 -20.45
CA LEU A 375 17.83 -14.87 -19.46
C LEU A 375 18.50 -14.80 -18.08
N ILE A 376 19.04 -15.92 -17.59
CA ILE A 376 19.68 -15.97 -16.26
C ILE A 376 20.86 -15.00 -16.18
N ALA A 377 21.69 -14.93 -17.23
CA ALA A 377 22.82 -14.02 -17.27
C ALA A 377 22.40 -12.54 -17.20
N VAL A 378 21.40 -12.15 -18.00
CA VAL A 378 20.89 -10.77 -18.04
C VAL A 378 20.19 -10.41 -16.74
N ASP A 379 19.38 -11.31 -16.17
CA ASP A 379 18.69 -11.09 -14.90
C ASP A 379 19.69 -10.92 -13.74
N LEU A 380 20.71 -11.78 -13.66
CA LEU A 380 21.73 -11.71 -12.58
C LEU A 380 22.52 -10.40 -12.62
N ILE A 381 23.00 -10.01 -13.81
CA ILE A 381 23.78 -8.79 -14.00
C ILE A 381 22.89 -7.56 -13.80
N GLY A 382 21.67 -7.59 -14.36
CA GLY A 382 20.70 -6.51 -14.23
C GLY A 382 20.33 -6.24 -12.78
N ASP A 383 19.97 -7.27 -12.01
CA ASP A 383 19.60 -7.13 -10.60
C ASP A 383 20.77 -6.64 -9.74
N PHE A 384 22.00 -7.11 -10.01
CA PHE A 384 23.19 -6.64 -9.32
C PHE A 384 23.43 -5.14 -9.56
N ILE A 385 23.47 -4.70 -10.82
CA ILE A 385 23.71 -3.30 -11.20
C ILE A 385 22.61 -2.40 -10.64
N ILE A 386 21.36 -2.82 -10.76
CA ILE A 386 20.20 -2.07 -10.28
C ILE A 386 20.22 -1.98 -8.75
N GLY A 387 20.57 -3.06 -8.06
CA GLY A 387 20.73 -3.08 -6.60
C GLY A 387 21.81 -2.12 -6.14
N LEU A 388 22.99 -2.18 -6.76
CA LEU A 388 24.11 -1.30 -6.46
C LEU A 388 23.76 0.18 -6.68
N SER A 389 23.08 0.49 -7.79
CA SER A 389 22.66 1.86 -8.11
C SER A 389 21.72 2.44 -7.04
N LYS A 390 20.79 1.64 -6.49
CA LYS A 390 19.90 2.09 -5.40
C LYS A 390 20.67 2.47 -4.15
N ILE A 391 21.67 1.67 -3.79
CA ILE A 391 22.53 1.90 -2.63
C ILE A 391 23.36 3.18 -2.84
N CYS A 392 24.00 3.31 -4.00
CA CYS A 392 24.82 4.48 -4.33
C CYS A 392 24.01 5.79 -4.35
N ILE A 393 22.83 5.80 -4.98
CA ILE A 393 21.95 6.99 -5.03
C ILE A 393 21.53 7.38 -3.62
N THR A 394 21.12 6.42 -2.79
CA THR A 394 20.68 6.68 -1.41
C THR A 394 21.84 7.23 -0.57
N ALA A 395 23.02 6.62 -0.66
CA ALA A 395 24.20 7.08 0.07
C ALA A 395 24.61 8.49 -0.35
N LEU A 396 24.60 8.80 -1.65
CA LEU A 396 24.93 10.12 -2.17
C LEU A 396 23.98 11.20 -1.64
N VAL A 397 22.67 10.94 -1.66
CA VAL A 397 21.67 11.89 -1.13
C VAL A 397 21.88 12.15 0.36
N VAL A 398 22.14 11.10 1.15
CA VAL A 398 22.43 11.24 2.58
C VAL A 398 23.72 12.04 2.82
N LEU A 399 24.78 11.81 2.03
CA LEU A 399 26.05 12.53 2.14
C LEU A 399 25.91 14.02 1.77
N ILE A 400 25.20 14.33 0.70
CA ILE A 400 24.94 15.72 0.29
C ILE A 400 24.12 16.44 1.37
N PHE A 401 23.08 15.79 1.90
CA PHE A 401 22.25 16.36 2.96
C PHE A 401 23.03 16.54 4.27
N TYR A 402 23.89 15.59 4.63
CA TYR A 402 24.83 15.73 5.74
C TYR A 402 25.75 16.94 5.56
N GLY A 403 26.39 17.06 4.39
CA GLY A 403 27.23 18.19 4.04
C GLY A 403 26.50 19.53 4.17
N PHE A 404 25.27 19.60 3.64
CA PHE A 404 24.41 20.78 3.76
C PHE A 404 24.12 21.16 5.22
N LEU A 405 23.76 20.18 6.07
CA LEU A 405 23.50 20.42 7.50
C LEU A 405 24.76 20.90 8.25
N THR A 406 25.92 20.33 7.94
CA THR A 406 27.19 20.76 8.54
C THR A 406 27.64 22.14 8.07
N TRP A 407 27.33 22.50 6.81
CA TRP A 407 27.63 23.82 6.25
C TRP A 407 26.74 24.92 6.84
N GLN A 408 25.47 24.60 7.12
CA GLN A 408 24.51 25.51 7.77
C GLN A 408 24.62 25.53 9.32
N GLY A 409 25.47 24.67 9.89
CA GLY A 409 25.60 24.44 11.34
C GLY A 409 26.13 25.62 12.16
N GLN A 410 26.51 26.74 11.53
CA GLN A 410 26.84 27.99 12.21
C GLN A 410 25.63 28.84 12.60
N LEU A 411 24.42 28.54 12.10
CA LEU A 411 23.19 29.31 12.40
C LEU A 411 22.12 28.52 13.18
N ILE A 412 22.20 27.19 13.27
CA ILE A 412 21.19 26.35 13.92
C ILE A 412 21.87 25.17 14.64
N HIS A 413 21.86 25.17 15.98
CA HIS A 413 22.33 24.03 16.78
C HIS A 413 21.32 22.88 16.74
N ILE A 414 21.46 21.97 15.77
CA ILE A 414 20.60 20.78 15.63
C ILE A 414 21.11 19.68 16.58
N GLN A 415 20.40 19.42 17.68
CA GLN A 415 20.80 18.43 18.69
C GLN A 415 20.71 16.96 18.21
N PHE A 416 19.96 16.67 17.16
CA PHE A 416 19.73 15.30 16.66
C PHE A 416 19.94 15.18 15.16
N ILE A 417 21.18 15.40 14.67
CA ILE A 417 21.52 15.35 13.23
C ILE A 417 21.22 14.00 12.55
N TYR A 418 21.28 12.89 13.29
CA TYR A 418 21.08 11.54 12.73
C TYR A 418 19.62 11.22 12.39
N VAL A 419 18.64 11.80 13.09
CA VAL A 419 17.22 11.56 12.85
C VAL A 419 16.77 12.01 11.45
N PRO A 420 16.99 13.27 11.03
CA PRO A 420 16.64 13.71 9.68
C PRO A 420 17.48 12.99 8.60
N LEU A 421 18.71 12.56 8.90
CA LEU A 421 19.52 11.75 7.98
C LEU A 421 18.92 10.36 7.70
N ILE A 422 18.40 9.69 8.72
CA ILE A 422 17.73 8.39 8.54
C ILE A 422 16.44 8.57 7.75
N ILE A 423 15.65 9.61 8.08
CA ILE A 423 14.40 9.91 7.37
C ILE A 423 14.65 10.18 5.88
N ILE A 424 15.62 11.05 5.55
CA ILE A 424 15.93 11.34 4.15
C ILE A 424 16.48 10.11 3.43
N GLY A 425 17.28 9.27 4.11
CA GLY A 425 17.79 8.01 3.55
C GLY A 425 16.67 7.03 3.19
N ILE A 426 15.67 6.88 4.08
CA ILE A 426 14.50 6.03 3.81
C ILE A 426 13.72 6.56 2.60
N ILE A 427 13.45 7.87 2.55
CA ILE A 427 12.72 8.50 1.44
C ILE A 427 13.49 8.33 0.12
N ALA A 428 14.80 8.61 0.12
CA ALA A 428 15.66 8.48 -1.05
C ALA A 428 15.70 7.04 -1.57
N PHE A 429 15.75 6.04 -0.69
CA PHE A 429 15.71 4.63 -1.09
C PHE A 429 14.40 4.25 -1.80
N PHE A 430 13.25 4.73 -1.33
CA PHE A 430 11.96 4.48 -1.97
C PHE A 430 11.85 5.17 -3.34
N ILE A 431 12.30 6.42 -3.45
CA ILE A 431 12.32 7.16 -4.71
C ILE A 431 13.23 6.46 -5.73
N SER A 432 14.46 6.10 -5.31
CA SER A 432 15.39 5.36 -6.14
C SER A 432 14.82 4.00 -6.58
N SER A 433 14.11 3.30 -5.68
CA SER A 433 13.46 2.04 -6.02
C SER A 433 12.38 2.18 -7.09
N GLY A 434 11.60 3.27 -7.08
CA GLY A 434 10.61 3.57 -8.11
C GLY A 434 11.26 3.83 -9.47
N PHE A 435 12.29 4.69 -9.51
CA PHE A 435 13.01 5.05 -10.74
C PHE A 435 13.73 3.83 -11.36
N MET A 436 14.47 3.08 -10.55
CA MET A 436 15.18 1.90 -11.02
C MET A 436 14.24 0.76 -11.45
N GLY A 437 12.99 0.77 -10.98
CA GLY A 437 11.95 -0.13 -11.50
C GLY A 437 11.65 0.08 -12.99
N VAL A 438 11.71 1.32 -13.47
CA VAL A 438 11.55 1.66 -14.90
C VAL A 438 12.72 1.11 -15.71
N TYR A 439 13.96 1.22 -15.18
CA TYR A 439 15.15 0.66 -15.82
C TYR A 439 15.08 -0.86 -15.94
N SER A 440 14.70 -1.55 -14.86
CA SER A 440 14.51 -3.01 -14.86
C SER A 440 13.56 -3.43 -15.98
N LEU A 441 12.40 -2.78 -16.07
CA LEU A 441 11.39 -3.07 -17.10
C LEU A 441 11.89 -2.78 -18.53
N GLY A 442 12.70 -1.73 -18.70
CA GLY A 442 13.35 -1.41 -19.97
C GLY A 442 14.30 -2.50 -20.41
N ILE A 443 15.15 -3.00 -19.50
CA ILE A 443 16.07 -4.11 -19.76
C ILE A 443 15.29 -5.36 -20.18
N ASP A 444 14.25 -5.74 -19.44
CA ASP A 444 13.42 -6.90 -19.78
C ASP A 444 12.80 -6.78 -21.18
N THR A 445 12.31 -5.58 -21.52
CA THR A 445 11.65 -5.32 -22.80
C THR A 445 12.62 -5.37 -23.97
N ILE A 446 13.79 -4.76 -23.81
CA ILE A 446 14.87 -4.78 -24.80
C ILE A 446 15.37 -6.21 -24.98
N PHE A 447 15.56 -6.95 -23.88
CA PHE A 447 15.98 -8.34 -23.93
C PHE A 447 14.97 -9.22 -24.65
N MET A 448 13.69 -9.11 -24.32
CA MET A 448 12.62 -9.83 -25.03
C MET A 448 12.58 -9.46 -26.52
N SER A 449 12.71 -8.17 -26.85
CA SER A 449 12.76 -7.72 -28.25
C SER A 449 13.99 -8.28 -28.98
N PHE A 450 15.14 -8.35 -28.31
CA PHE A 450 16.36 -8.97 -28.83
C PHE A 450 16.21 -10.46 -29.10
N LEU A 451 15.58 -11.21 -28.18
CA LEU A 451 15.32 -12.63 -28.41
C LEU A 451 14.42 -12.85 -29.63
N ILE A 452 13.39 -12.00 -29.80
CA ILE A 452 12.51 -12.05 -30.97
C ILE A 452 13.27 -11.69 -32.25
N ASP A 453 14.05 -10.60 -32.23
CA ASP A 453 14.85 -10.13 -33.37
C ASP A 453 15.86 -11.20 -33.81
N SER A 454 16.50 -11.86 -32.85
CA SER A 454 17.46 -12.95 -33.12
C SER A 454 16.81 -14.22 -33.69
N GLU A 455 15.56 -14.53 -33.32
CA GLU A 455 14.87 -15.72 -33.85
C GLU A 455 14.24 -15.47 -35.23
N ARG A 456 13.86 -14.23 -35.56
CA ARG A 456 13.07 -13.94 -36.77
C ARG A 456 13.83 -13.24 -37.88
N ASN A 457 14.86 -12.48 -37.54
CA ASN A 457 15.62 -11.74 -38.53
C ASN A 457 16.94 -12.47 -38.81
N ASP A 458 17.32 -12.48 -40.08
CA ASP A 458 18.53 -13.12 -40.60
C ASP A 458 19.54 -12.10 -41.15
N GLY A 459 19.19 -10.81 -41.07
CA GLY A 459 19.99 -9.72 -41.62
C GLY A 459 19.82 -9.53 -43.13
N SER A 460 18.86 -10.21 -43.77
CA SER A 460 18.53 -9.97 -45.17
C SER A 460 17.83 -8.61 -45.37
N VAL A 461 17.71 -8.17 -46.62
CA VAL A 461 16.99 -6.92 -46.96
C VAL A 461 15.50 -7.02 -46.59
N GLN A 462 14.93 -8.23 -46.61
CA GLN A 462 13.54 -8.48 -46.24
C GLN A 462 13.35 -8.60 -44.72
N HIS A 463 14.35 -9.16 -44.02
CA HIS A 463 14.34 -9.38 -42.57
C HIS A 463 15.62 -8.83 -41.92
N PRO A 464 15.79 -7.49 -41.87
CA PRO A 464 16.96 -6.88 -41.26
C PRO A 464 16.90 -6.99 -39.73
N TYR A 465 18.05 -7.09 -39.07
CA TYR A 465 18.15 -6.92 -37.62
C TYR A 465 17.84 -5.48 -37.21
N TYR A 466 17.03 -5.34 -36.16
CA TYR A 466 16.63 -4.06 -35.57
C TYR A 466 17.51 -3.67 -34.37
N MET A 467 18.26 -4.63 -33.83
CA MET A 467 19.19 -4.42 -32.72
C MET A 467 20.27 -3.37 -33.02
N SER A 468 20.79 -2.74 -31.97
CA SER A 468 21.82 -1.68 -32.09
C SER A 468 23.12 -2.20 -32.71
N GLU A 469 23.92 -1.30 -33.29
CA GLU A 469 25.22 -1.67 -33.88
C GLU A 469 26.14 -2.36 -32.87
N SER A 470 26.19 -1.86 -31.64
CA SER A 470 26.96 -2.49 -30.57
C SER A 470 26.50 -3.93 -30.29
N LEU A 471 25.19 -4.19 -30.31
CA LEU A 471 24.65 -5.53 -30.06
C LEU A 471 24.89 -6.46 -31.25
N LYS A 472 24.78 -5.95 -32.48
CA LYS A 472 25.15 -6.68 -33.71
C LYS A 472 26.63 -7.10 -33.68
N ASN A 473 27.51 -6.20 -33.27
CA ASN A 473 28.95 -6.48 -33.15
C ASN A 473 29.23 -7.55 -32.09
N ILE A 474 28.57 -7.49 -30.92
CA ILE A 474 28.70 -8.50 -29.86
C ILE A 474 28.20 -9.88 -30.33
N MET A 475 27.14 -9.90 -31.14
CA MET A 475 26.55 -11.12 -31.68
C MET A 475 27.24 -11.60 -32.98
N HIS A 476 28.20 -10.83 -33.50
CA HIS A 476 28.84 -11.07 -34.80
C HIS A 476 27.85 -11.22 -35.97
N VAL A 477 26.78 -10.42 -35.98
CA VAL A 477 25.77 -10.39 -37.05
C VAL A 477 25.76 -9.03 -37.76
N SER A 478 25.31 -8.98 -39.01
CA SER A 478 25.22 -7.72 -39.77
C SER A 478 24.03 -7.73 -40.74
N ASN A 479 23.58 -6.54 -41.14
CA ASN A 479 22.52 -6.39 -42.14
C ASN A 479 23.14 -6.27 -43.53
N LYS A 480 22.64 -7.07 -44.47
CA LYS A 480 22.93 -6.95 -45.89
C LYS A 480 22.29 -5.66 -46.41
N MET A 481 23.12 -4.69 -46.78
CA MET A 481 22.64 -3.43 -47.36
C MET A 481 22.06 -3.69 -48.75
N ARG A 482 20.98 -2.97 -49.10
CA ARG A 482 20.47 -2.92 -50.47
C ARG A 482 21.54 -2.29 -51.37
N GLU A 483 21.74 -2.81 -52.58
CA GLU A 483 22.75 -2.33 -53.53
C GLU A 483 22.70 -0.80 -53.77
N GLU A 484 21.52 -0.19 -53.62
CA GLU A 484 21.33 1.27 -53.71
C GLU A 484 22.02 2.06 -52.59
N ASP A 485 22.10 1.51 -51.37
CA ASP A 485 22.76 2.17 -50.24
C ASP A 485 24.28 2.06 -50.32
N GLN A 486 24.80 0.98 -50.93
CA GLN A 486 26.21 0.89 -51.32
C GLN A 486 26.56 1.94 -52.37
N LYS A 487 25.72 2.13 -53.41
CA LYS A 487 25.91 3.19 -54.42
C LYS A 487 25.82 4.60 -53.83
N LYS A 488 24.93 4.84 -52.85
CA LYS A 488 24.82 6.14 -52.16
C LYS A 488 25.99 6.42 -51.22
N LYS A 489 26.51 5.41 -50.51
CA LYS A 489 27.72 5.55 -49.70
C LYS A 489 28.98 5.73 -50.56
N ALA A 490 29.13 4.97 -51.65
CA ALA A 490 30.23 5.14 -52.61
C ALA A 490 30.22 6.55 -53.23
N LYS A 491 29.06 7.04 -53.70
CA LYS A 491 28.92 8.42 -54.21
C LYS A 491 29.16 9.52 -53.18
N ARG A 492 28.97 9.25 -51.88
CA ARG A 492 29.20 10.24 -50.81
C ARG A 492 30.69 10.32 -50.41
N VAL A 493 31.49 9.31 -50.72
CA VAL A 493 32.94 9.29 -50.48
C VAL A 493 33.71 9.95 -51.65
N GLU A 494 33.06 10.18 -52.78
CA GLU A 494 33.70 10.59 -54.04
C GLU A 494 33.51 12.05 -54.51
N PRO A 495 33.29 13.08 -53.65
CA PRO A 495 33.55 14.46 -54.07
C PRO A 495 34.30 15.27 -53.01
N MET A 496 35.51 14.85 -52.62
CA MET A 496 36.41 15.70 -51.81
C MET A 496 37.88 15.65 -52.23
N ALA A 497 38.20 14.97 -53.32
CA ALA A 497 39.55 14.92 -53.88
C ALA A 497 39.50 15.32 -55.35
N MET A 498 39.31 16.61 -55.62
CA MET A 498 39.81 17.30 -56.84
C MET A 498 39.38 18.76 -56.74
N GLU A 499 40.19 19.57 -56.05
CA GLU A 499 40.35 21.00 -56.31
C GLU A 499 41.65 21.48 -55.62
N GLU A 500 42.77 20.89 -56.06
CA GLU A 500 44.05 21.61 -56.11
C GLU A 500 44.36 21.75 -57.60
N TYR A 501 44.24 22.98 -58.12
CA TYR A 501 45.17 23.62 -59.06
C TYR A 501 44.76 25.07 -59.33
#